data_AF-A0A166MAX0-F1
#
_entry.id   AF-A0A166MAX0-F1
#
_cell.length_a   1.000
_cell.length_b   1.000
_cell.length_c   1.000
_cell.angle_alpha   90.00
_cell.angle_beta   90.00
_cell.angle_gamma   90.00
#
_symmetry.space_group_name_H-M   'P 1'
#
loop_
_entity.id
_entity.type
_entity.pdbx_description
1 polymer ?
#
loop_
_entity_poly.entity_id
_entity_poly.type
_entity_poly.pdbx_seq_one_letter_code
_entity_poly.pdbx_strand_id
1 'polypeptide(L)'
;MFSGGVKDSTGKTQEYSSQDDQCPVCKSDRYLNPKLRLLVSSCYHKMCESCIDRLFTLGPAPCPVCSKILRKMAFAPQTFEDLTVEKEVAVRRRMHKDFNKRKEDFIDLKSYNDYLEWVEEL
;
A
#
# COMPACT_ATOMS: atom_id res chain seq x y z
N MET A 1 -7.19 -7.81 -6.43
CA MET A 1 -6.87 -7.94 -5.00
C MET A 1 -5.72 -6.99 -4.69
N PHE A 2 -5.81 -6.18 -3.62
CA PHE A 2 -4.72 -5.29 -3.23
C PHE A 2 -3.58 -6.14 -2.68
N SER A 3 -2.57 -6.40 -3.50
CA SER A 3 -1.29 -6.94 -3.05
C SER A 3 -0.42 -5.77 -2.59
N GLY A 4 -0.75 -5.23 -1.41
CA GLY A 4 0.09 -4.25 -0.73
C GLY A 4 1.39 -4.93 -0.27
N GLY A 5 2.51 -4.22 -0.42
CA GLY A 5 3.81 -4.66 0.05
C GLY A 5 4.86 -4.86 -1.04
N VAL A 6 5.98 -4.17 -0.90
CA VAL A 6 7.21 -4.46 -1.66
C VAL A 6 7.93 -5.64 -1.02
N LYS A 7 8.11 -6.71 -1.80
CA LYS A 7 8.91 -7.86 -1.39
C LYS A 7 10.37 -7.58 -1.69
N ASP A 8 11.25 -7.86 -0.74
CA ASP A 8 12.69 -7.87 -0.91
C ASP A 8 13.14 -9.06 -1.78
N SER A 9 14.44 -9.14 -2.06
CA SER A 9 15.06 -10.21 -2.84
C SER A 9 14.89 -11.60 -2.21
N THR A 10 14.58 -11.68 -0.92
CA THR A 10 14.28 -12.93 -0.20
C THR A 10 12.80 -13.30 -0.23
N GLY A 11 11.97 -12.47 -0.86
CA GLY A 11 10.52 -12.63 -0.92
C GLY A 11 9.77 -12.16 0.33
N LYS A 12 10.47 -11.59 1.32
CA LYS A 12 9.88 -11.04 2.55
C LYS A 12 9.45 -9.60 2.34
N THR A 13 8.38 -9.18 3.01
CA THR A 13 7.93 -7.79 3.00
C THR A 13 8.59 -7.09 4.19
N GLN A 14 9.43 -6.10 3.92
CA GLN A 14 10.00 -5.28 4.99
C GLN A 14 8.95 -4.26 5.43
N GLU A 15 8.55 -4.34 6.70
CA GLU A 15 7.52 -3.46 7.25
C GLU A 15 8.16 -2.19 7.78
N TYR A 16 7.60 -1.05 7.36
CA TYR A 16 7.97 0.24 7.92
C TYR A 16 7.30 0.44 9.27
N SER A 17 8.04 1.01 10.22
CA SER A 17 7.55 1.37 11.54
C SER A 17 8.24 2.64 12.05
N SER A 18 7.49 3.51 12.73
CA SER A 18 8.01 4.71 13.40
C SER A 18 7.63 4.73 14.88
N GLN A 19 8.45 5.33 15.74
CA GLN A 19 8.13 5.53 17.16
C GLN A 19 6.90 6.42 17.36
N ASP A 20 6.63 7.31 16.40
CA ASP A 20 5.49 8.23 16.39
C ASP A 20 4.21 7.57 15.84
N ASP A 21 4.25 6.27 15.52
CA ASP A 21 3.08 5.54 15.04
C ASP A 21 1.98 5.49 16.11
N GLN A 22 0.85 6.13 15.82
CA GLN A 22 -0.34 6.11 16.66
C GLN A 22 -1.56 5.63 15.87
N CYS A 23 -2.35 4.72 16.45
CA CYS A 23 -3.60 4.29 15.84
C CYS A 23 -4.66 5.42 15.91
N PRO A 24 -5.28 5.83 14.79
CA PRO A 24 -6.26 6.92 14.81
C PRO A 24 -7.55 6.58 15.55
N VAL A 25 -7.85 5.29 15.74
CA VAL A 25 -9.10 4.80 16.36
C VAL A 25 -8.95 4.64 17.88
N CYS A 26 -7.94 3.88 18.34
CA CYS A 26 -7.77 3.61 19.77
C CYS A 26 -6.72 4.50 20.45
N LYS A 27 -6.02 5.35 19.69
CA LYS A 27 -4.96 6.25 20.18
C LYS A 27 -3.77 5.58 20.86
N SER A 28 -3.69 4.24 20.80
CA SER A 28 -2.50 3.50 21.21
C SER A 28 -1.31 3.89 20.35
N ASP A 29 -0.18 4.07 21.03
CA ASP A 29 1.14 4.30 20.45
C ASP A 29 2.08 3.12 20.76
N ARG A 30 3.32 3.20 20.29
CA ARG A 30 4.36 2.18 20.52
C ARG A 30 4.97 2.24 21.92
N TYR A 31 4.87 3.36 22.61
CA TYR A 31 5.37 3.49 23.98
C TYR A 31 4.55 2.60 24.93
N LEU A 32 3.23 2.65 24.81
CA LEU A 32 2.30 1.82 25.58
C LEU A 32 2.23 0.38 25.06
N ASN A 33 2.36 0.19 23.75
CA ASN A 33 2.29 -1.11 23.11
C ASN A 33 3.48 -1.33 22.16
N PRO A 34 4.63 -1.86 22.64
CA PRO A 34 5.81 -2.06 21.80
C PRO A 34 5.59 -2.98 20.58
N LYS A 35 4.57 -3.85 20.66
CA LYS A 35 4.16 -4.75 19.56
C LYS A 35 3.09 -4.14 18.65
N LEU A 36 2.79 -2.85 18.78
CA LEU A 36 1.81 -2.17 17.94
C LEU A 36 2.22 -2.26 16.46
N ARG A 37 1.36 -2.88 15.66
CA ARG A 37 1.53 -3.00 14.22
C ARG A 37 0.40 -2.26 13.53
N LEU A 38 0.75 -1.26 12.73
CA LEU A 38 -0.18 -0.52 11.89
C LEU A 38 -0.21 -1.15 10.50
N LEU A 39 -1.42 -1.39 10.00
CA LEU A 39 -1.66 -1.83 8.62
C LEU A 39 -2.34 -0.70 7.85
N VAL A 40 -2.11 -0.68 6.55
CA VAL A 40 -2.62 0.33 5.62
C VAL A 40 -3.72 -0.28 4.77
N SER A 41 -4.85 0.40 4.71
CA SER A 41 -5.99 0.03 3.87
C SER A 41 -5.82 0.45 2.40
N SER A 42 -6.69 -0.03 1.52
CA SER A 42 -6.79 0.44 0.13
C SER A 42 -7.25 1.90 -0.05
N CYS A 43 -7.65 2.59 1.02
CA CYS A 43 -7.83 4.04 1.03
C CYS A 43 -6.63 4.79 1.66
N TYR A 44 -5.49 4.11 1.86
CA TYR A 44 -4.26 4.69 2.39
C TYR A 44 -4.41 5.32 3.79
N HIS A 45 -5.26 4.73 4.64
CA HIS A 45 -5.34 5.08 6.06
C HIS A 45 -4.78 3.94 6.92
N LYS A 46 -3.97 4.31 7.93
CA LYS A 46 -3.33 3.39 8.87
C LYS A 46 -4.26 3.04 10.03
N MET A 47 -4.27 1.77 10.44
CA MET A 47 -5.03 1.29 11.61
C MET A 47 -4.29 0.15 12.29
N CYS A 48 -4.39 0.02 13.61
CA CYS A 48 -3.78 -1.13 14.29
C CYS A 48 -4.58 -2.42 14.06
N GLU A 49 -3.90 -3.56 14.11
CA GLU A 49 -4.47 -4.89 13.89
C GLU A 49 -5.71 -5.16 14.76
N SER A 50 -5.66 -4.80 16.05
CA SER A 50 -6.80 -4.97 16.96
C SER A 50 -8.03 -4.14 16.60
N CYS A 51 -7.83 -2.91 16.10
CA CYS A 51 -8.95 -2.09 15.62
C CYS A 51 -9.53 -2.63 14.30
N ILE A 52 -8.67 -3.15 13.43
CA ILE A 52 -9.11 -3.77 12.16
C ILE A 52 -9.93 -5.02 12.47
N ASP A 53 -9.43 -5.89 13.35
CA ASP A 53 -10.17 -7.08 13.76
C ASP A 53 -11.54 -6.70 14.31
N ARG A 54 -11.59 -5.80 15.30
CA ARG A 54 -12.85 -5.40 15.91
C ARG A 54 -13.86 -4.79 14.92
N LEU A 55 -13.42 -3.86 14.06
CA LEU A 55 -14.33 -3.11 13.18
C LEU A 55 -14.79 -3.91 11.96
N PHE A 56 -13.97 -4.84 11.47
CA PHE A 56 -14.24 -5.58 10.23
C PHE A 56 -14.54 -7.07 10.46
N THR A 57 -14.72 -7.52 11.71
CA THR A 57 -15.08 -8.92 12.04
C THR A 57 -16.43 -9.33 11.44
N LEU A 58 -17.43 -8.44 11.49
CA LEU A 58 -18.79 -8.75 11.02
C LEU A 58 -18.97 -8.62 9.50
N GLY A 59 -17.92 -8.20 8.77
CA GLY A 59 -17.96 -8.04 7.33
C GLY A 59 -17.43 -6.69 6.85
N PRO A 60 -17.76 -6.29 5.62
CA PRO A 60 -17.37 -5.00 5.07
C PRO A 60 -17.95 -3.84 5.90
N ALA A 61 -17.10 -2.89 6.28
CA ALA A 61 -17.47 -1.75 7.11
C ALA A 61 -16.85 -0.45 6.54
N PRO A 62 -17.37 0.74 6.88
CA PRO A 62 -16.76 2.00 6.46
C PRO A 62 -15.43 2.26 7.19
N CYS A 63 -14.46 2.79 6.46
CA CYS A 63 -13.23 3.34 7.05
C CYS A 63 -13.58 4.47 8.03
N PRO A 64 -13.03 4.49 9.26
CA PRO A 64 -13.36 5.51 10.25
C PRO A 64 -12.83 6.92 9.91
N VAL A 65 -11.95 7.04 8.90
CA VAL A 65 -11.35 8.34 8.50
C VAL A 65 -12.04 8.94 7.27
N CYS A 66 -12.35 8.12 6.25
CA CYS A 66 -12.90 8.60 4.97
C CYS A 66 -14.20 7.90 4.54
N SER A 67 -14.77 7.04 5.39
CA SER A 67 -16.05 6.34 5.16
C SER A 67 -16.11 5.39 3.96
N LYS A 68 -15.02 5.19 3.22
CA LYS A 68 -14.95 4.19 2.14
C LYS A 68 -15.19 2.78 2.71
N ILE A 69 -16.05 1.99 2.07
CA ILE A 69 -16.30 0.61 2.48
C ILE A 69 -15.05 -0.24 2.22
N LEU A 70 -14.55 -0.88 3.27
CA LEU A 70 -13.37 -1.74 3.25
C LEU A 70 -13.72 -3.14 3.77
N ARG A 71 -12.90 -4.12 3.38
CA ARG A 71 -12.91 -5.47 3.96
C ARG A 71 -11.63 -5.68 4.76
N LYS A 72 -11.64 -6.59 5.73
CA LYS A 72 -10.45 -6.96 6.51
C LYS A 72 -9.24 -7.31 5.64
N MET A 73 -9.44 -8.03 4.54
CA MET A 73 -8.38 -8.43 3.59
C MET A 73 -7.83 -7.27 2.74
N ALA A 74 -8.39 -6.07 2.85
CA ALA A 74 -7.90 -4.89 2.14
C ALA A 74 -6.81 -4.13 2.91
N PHE A 75 -6.42 -4.63 4.09
CA PHE A 75 -5.33 -4.10 4.89
C PHE A 75 -4.05 -4.89 4.64
N ALA A 76 -2.94 -4.19 4.44
CA ALA A 76 -1.62 -4.76 4.23
C ALA A 76 -0.58 -4.03 5.10
N PRO A 77 0.58 -4.65 5.39
CA PRO A 77 1.65 -3.97 6.11
C PRO A 77 2.15 -2.73 5.35
N GLN A 78 2.44 -1.65 6.07
CA GLN A 78 3.07 -0.45 5.50
C GLN A 78 4.51 -0.81 5.07
N THR A 79 4.92 -0.42 3.87
CA THR A 79 6.29 -0.70 3.38
C THR A 79 7.16 0.52 3.19
N PHE A 80 6.55 1.69 2.99
CA PHE A 80 7.25 2.97 2.86
C PHE A 80 6.81 3.91 3.97
N GLU A 81 7.69 4.82 4.38
CA GLU A 81 7.35 5.89 5.33
C GLU A 81 6.17 6.75 4.84
N ASP A 82 6.23 7.16 3.57
CA ASP A 82 5.20 7.96 2.92
C ASP A 82 4.19 7.07 2.18
N LEU A 83 2.91 7.25 2.50
CA LEU A 83 1.81 6.54 1.87
C LEU A 83 1.52 7.01 0.44
N THR A 84 1.99 8.21 0.05
CA THR A 84 1.92 8.68 -1.35
C THR A 84 2.81 7.82 -2.24
N VAL A 85 4.04 7.52 -1.80
CA VAL A 85 4.97 6.62 -2.48
C VAL A 85 4.39 5.21 -2.57
N GLU A 86 3.79 4.70 -1.49
CA GLU A 86 3.14 3.38 -1.51
C GLU A 86 1.97 3.33 -2.53
N LYS A 87 1.24 4.44 -2.66
CA LYS A 87 0.19 4.59 -3.69
C LYS A 87 0.77 4.58 -5.09
N GLU A 88 1.79 5.38 -5.36
CA GLU A 88 2.45 5.46 -6.66
C GLU A 88 3.02 4.11 -7.08
N VAL A 89 3.73 3.41 -6.19
CA VAL A 89 4.28 2.08 -6.48
C VAL A 89 3.17 1.07 -6.79
N ALA A 90 2.04 1.13 -6.07
CA ALA A 90 0.90 0.26 -6.34
C ALA A 90 0.27 0.54 -7.71
N VAL A 91 0.14 1.82 -8.09
CA VAL A 91 -0.36 2.24 -9.42
C VAL A 91 0.61 1.82 -10.51
N ARG A 92 1.90 2.14 -10.38
CA ARG A 92 2.95 1.76 -11.33
C ARG A 92 3.00 0.25 -11.57
N ARG A 93 2.92 -0.56 -10.51
CA ARG A 93 2.83 -2.03 -10.62
C ARG A 93 1.59 -2.54 -11.33
N ARG A 94 0.47 -1.84 -11.21
CA ARG A 94 -0.75 -2.18 -11.94
C ARG A 94 -0.57 -1.82 -13.42
N MET A 95 -0.13 -0.59 -13.71
CA MET A 95 0.10 -0.12 -15.08
C MET A 95 1.08 -1.02 -15.83
N HIS A 96 2.24 -1.37 -15.24
CA HIS A 96 3.21 -2.25 -15.89
C HIS A 96 2.70 -3.66 -16.24
N LYS A 97 1.61 -4.14 -15.61
CA LYS A 97 1.01 -5.43 -16.00
C LYS A 97 0.29 -5.34 -17.33
N ASP A 98 -0.35 -4.19 -17.59
CA ASP A 98 -1.13 -3.94 -18.79
C ASP A 98 -0.24 -3.32 -19.90
N PHE A 99 0.71 -2.48 -19.51
CA PHE A 99 1.67 -1.77 -20.37
C PHE A 99 3.06 -2.41 -20.35
N ASN A 100 3.15 -3.66 -20.78
CA ASN A 100 4.34 -4.51 -20.60
C ASN A 100 5.28 -4.60 -21.83
N LYS A 101 5.20 -3.66 -22.78
CA LYS A 101 6.11 -3.62 -23.94
C LYS A 101 7.56 -3.43 -23.48
N ARG A 102 8.48 -4.17 -24.09
CA ARG A 102 9.90 -4.19 -23.79
C ARG A 102 10.67 -3.48 -24.90
N LYS A 103 11.95 -3.17 -24.64
CA LYS A 103 12.83 -2.52 -25.62
C LYS A 103 12.87 -3.24 -26.98
N GLU A 104 12.76 -4.56 -26.99
CA GLU A 104 12.72 -5.39 -28.21
C GLU A 104 11.47 -5.20 -29.08
N ASP A 105 10.41 -4.61 -28.52
CA ASP A 105 9.17 -4.28 -29.24
C ASP A 105 9.27 -2.94 -30.00
N PHE A 106 10.41 -2.25 -29.95
CA PHE A 106 10.64 -0.94 -30.55
C PHE A 106 11.83 -0.93 -31.49
N ILE A 107 11.77 -0.05 -32.49
CA ILE A 107 12.81 0.09 -33.54
C ILE A 107 14.08 0.74 -32.97
N ASP A 108 13.92 1.70 -32.06
CA ASP A 108 14.99 2.50 -31.52
C ASP A 108 14.77 2.84 -30.04
N LEU A 109 15.85 3.24 -29.36
CA LEU A 109 15.83 3.53 -27.93
C LEU A 109 14.97 4.75 -27.58
N LYS A 110 14.87 5.73 -28.49
CA LYS A 110 14.07 6.93 -28.24
C LYS A 110 12.59 6.58 -28.19
N SER A 111 12.09 5.83 -29.16
CA SER A 111 10.69 5.35 -29.19
C SER A 111 10.32 4.54 -27.94
N TYR A 112 11.24 3.74 -27.41
CA TYR A 112 11.04 3.02 -26.15
C TYR A 112 10.97 3.97 -24.94
N ASN A 113 11.87 4.96 -24.85
CA ASN A 113 11.87 5.93 -23.77
C ASN A 113 10.62 6.83 -23.81
N ASP A 114 10.22 7.28 -25.00
CA ASP A 114 9.00 8.08 -25.21
C ASP A 114 7.76 7.28 -24.76
N TYR A 115 7.72 5.97 -25.01
CA TYR A 115 6.66 5.09 -24.49
C TYR A 115 6.68 4.98 -22.96
N LEU A 116 7.85 4.82 -22.33
CA LEU A 116 7.95 4.76 -20.86
C LEU A 116 7.48 6.06 -20.20
N GLU A 117 7.87 7.22 -20.76
CA GLU A 117 7.44 8.53 -20.28
C GLU A 117 5.92 8.69 -20.42
N TRP A 118 5.36 8.33 -21.58
CA TRP A 118 3.91 8.34 -21.80
C TRP A 118 3.16 7.46 -20.80
N VAL A 119 3.68 6.27 -20.45
CA VAL A 119 3.05 5.39 -19.45
C VAL A 119 3.04 6.01 -18.04
N GLU A 120 4.05 6.81 -17.69
CA GLU A 120 4.14 7.49 -16.38
C GLU A 120 3.22 8.72 -16.30
N GLU A 121 2.83 9.32 -17.42
CA GLU A 121 1.89 10.45 -17.49
C GLU A 121 0.41 10.04 -17.37
N LEU A 122 0.08 8.74 -17.45
CA LEU A 122 -1.29 8.19 -17.38
C LEU A 122 -1.84 8.09 -15.94
#